data_AF-A0A0F2NXJ4-F1
#
_entry.id   AF-A0A0F2NXJ4-F1
#
_cell.length_a   1.000
_cell.length_b   1.000
_cell.length_c   1.000
_cell.angle_alpha   90.00
_cell.angle_beta   90.00
_cell.angle_gamma   90.00
#
_symmetry.space_group_name_H-M   'P 1'
#
loop_
_entity.id
_entity.type
_entity.pdbx_description
1 polymer ?
#
loop_
_entity_poly.entity_id
_entity_poly.type
_entity_poly.pdbx_seq_one_letter_code
_entity_poly.pdbx_strand_id
1 'polypeptide(L)'
;QRQGGDGMAGVALRAPVSGEVVESRARAGALVSEGDRIFRIAEHDRRWMQVRVAEHFARNLPAASGLWLELPGESPAVLDESSGASIVQVETAIEPVTRTASVTVEYPSTRGPTLLGSRYPARVFTSIPQPRLAVPRSALVDDGGRQVVYVQTSGETFARRVVETGMIDGRWVEVRRGVNSGERVVSEGAYYVRLAAAGGDDIGHGHAH
;
A
#
# COMPACT_ATOMS: atom_id res chain seq x y z
N GLN A 1 -51.02 13.82 50.25
CA GLN A 1 -51.33 13.03 49.03
C GLN A 1 -50.87 13.86 47.83
N ARG A 2 -49.83 13.41 47.09
CA ARG A 2 -49.37 13.68 45.67
C ARG A 2 -49.55 15.09 45.05
N GLN A 3 -48.66 15.72 44.28
CA GLN A 3 -47.56 15.41 43.33
C GLN A 3 -46.70 16.71 43.22
N GLY A 4 -45.38 16.77 43.05
CA GLY A 4 -44.54 16.03 42.09
C GLY A 4 -44.31 16.84 40.80
N GLY A 5 -43.76 18.06 40.88
CA GLY A 5 -43.45 18.90 39.72
C GLY A 5 -42.03 18.66 39.21
N ASP A 6 -41.87 17.60 38.42
CA ASP A 6 -40.65 17.26 37.68
C ASP A 6 -40.64 18.03 36.35
N GLY A 7 -39.63 18.86 36.12
CA GLY A 7 -39.64 19.77 34.97
C GLY A 7 -38.38 20.64 34.85
N MET A 8 -37.20 20.03 34.86
CA MET A 8 -36.02 20.72 34.31
C MET A 8 -36.20 20.87 32.80
N ALA A 9 -36.69 22.03 32.37
CA ALA A 9 -36.77 22.41 30.96
C ALA A 9 -35.37 22.73 30.41
N GLY A 10 -34.58 21.68 30.17
CA GLY A 10 -33.28 21.75 29.53
C GLY A 10 -33.22 20.79 28.35
N VAL A 11 -32.66 21.22 27.23
CA VAL A 11 -32.36 20.34 26.09
C VAL A 11 -30.92 19.83 26.26
N ALA A 12 -30.75 18.51 26.37
CA ALA A 12 -29.43 17.91 26.41
C ALA A 12 -28.79 18.00 25.02
N LEU A 13 -27.75 18.83 24.87
CA LEU A 13 -26.91 18.85 23.70
C LEU A 13 -25.96 17.64 23.74
N ARG A 14 -26.11 16.74 22.77
CA ARG A 14 -25.23 15.56 22.61
C ARG A 14 -24.33 15.77 21.41
N ALA A 15 -23.11 15.22 21.50
CA ALA A 15 -22.20 15.20 20.37
C ALA A 15 -22.82 14.41 19.21
N PRO A 16 -22.88 14.96 17.98
CA PRO A 16 -23.39 14.24 16.81
C PRO A 16 -22.39 13.22 16.26
N VAL A 17 -21.12 13.32 16.66
CA VAL A 17 -20.01 12.46 16.21
C VAL A 17 -19.10 12.13 17.40
N SER A 18 -18.37 11.02 17.29
CA SER A 18 -17.27 10.70 18.19
C SER A 18 -16.07 11.62 17.90
N GLY A 19 -15.34 12.04 18.93
CA GLY A 19 -14.15 12.87 18.78
C GLY A 19 -13.76 13.60 20.06
N GLU A 20 -12.71 14.42 19.96
CA GLU A 20 -12.22 15.26 21.07
C GLU A 20 -12.79 16.67 20.96
N VAL A 21 -13.22 17.25 22.09
CA VAL A 21 -13.67 18.65 22.14
C VAL A 21 -12.45 19.57 22.10
N VAL A 22 -12.15 20.12 20.92
CA VAL A 22 -11.01 21.03 20.69
C VAL A 22 -11.34 22.50 20.97
N GLU A 23 -12.62 22.82 21.20
CA GLU A 23 -13.06 24.15 21.65
C GLU A 23 -14.37 24.01 22.43
N SER A 24 -14.47 24.65 23.61
CA SER A 24 -15.72 24.80 24.34
C SER A 24 -15.96 26.28 24.69
N ARG A 25 -17.08 26.82 24.22
CA ARG A 25 -17.57 28.16 24.56
C ARG A 25 -18.72 28.13 25.56
N ALA A 26 -19.20 26.93 25.89
CA ALA A 26 -20.18 26.74 26.95
C ALA A 26 -19.57 27.12 28.31
N ARG A 27 -20.27 28.01 29.03
CA ARG A 27 -20.01 28.28 30.45
C ARG A 27 -21.34 28.31 31.18
N ALA A 28 -21.36 27.88 32.43
CA ALA A 28 -22.57 27.92 33.25
C ALA A 28 -23.08 29.37 33.36
N GLY A 29 -24.35 29.59 33.05
CA GLY A 29 -24.97 30.92 33.04
C GLY A 29 -24.72 31.75 31.77
N ALA A 30 -24.00 31.24 30.78
CA ALA A 30 -23.86 31.91 29.49
C ALA A 30 -25.18 31.84 28.69
N LEU A 31 -25.59 32.97 28.12
CA LEU A 31 -26.65 33.01 27.13
C LEU A 31 -26.10 32.49 25.80
N VAL A 32 -26.84 31.58 25.16
CA VAL A 32 -26.50 31.02 23.86
C VAL A 32 -27.62 31.40 22.90
N SER A 33 -27.25 32.01 21.77
CA SER A 33 -28.16 32.37 20.69
C SER A 33 -28.12 31.35 19.57
N GLU A 34 -29.13 31.35 18.71
CA GLU A 34 -29.11 30.58 17.47
C GLU A 34 -27.89 30.99 16.62
N GLY A 35 -27.17 30.00 16.09
CA GLY A 35 -25.94 30.20 15.32
C GLY A 35 -24.65 30.26 16.16
N ASP A 36 -24.75 30.33 17.49
CA ASP A 36 -23.56 30.30 18.34
C ASP A 36 -22.89 28.91 18.31
N ARG A 37 -21.57 28.92 18.10
CA ARG A 37 -20.75 27.71 18.20
C ARG A 37 -20.44 27.41 19.66
N ILE A 38 -21.09 26.40 20.22
CA ILE A 38 -20.95 26.02 21.63
C ILE A 38 -19.76 25.08 21.86
N PHE A 39 -19.57 24.12 20.96
CA PHE A 39 -18.48 23.15 20.97
C PHE A 39 -17.90 22.96 19.56
N ARG A 40 -16.61 22.65 19.47
CA ARG A 40 -15.98 22.13 18.25
C ARG A 40 -15.39 20.76 18.58
N ILE A 41 -15.81 19.75 17.82
CA ILE A 41 -15.35 18.37 17.98
C ILE A 41 -14.44 18.06 16.80
N ALA A 42 -13.24 17.57 17.06
CA ALA A 42 -12.32 17.07 16.05
C ALA A 42 -12.19 15.55 16.18
N GLU A 43 -12.35 14.86 15.06
CA GLU A 43 -12.07 13.43 14.97
C GLU A 43 -10.58 13.26 14.60
N HIS A 44 -9.77 12.81 15.55
CA HIS A 44 -8.33 12.57 15.34
C HIS A 44 -8.03 11.15 14.81
N ASP A 45 -9.07 10.32 14.68
CA ASP A 45 -8.94 8.89 14.38
C ASP A 45 -8.79 8.60 12.90
N ARG A 46 -9.07 9.57 12.03
CA ARG A 46 -8.89 9.44 10.59
C ARG A 46 -7.96 10.52 10.06
N ARG A 47 -7.18 10.16 9.05
CA ARG A 47 -6.23 11.04 8.37
C ARG A 47 -6.44 10.94 6.88
N TRP A 48 -6.10 12.03 6.19
CA TRP A 48 -6.11 12.07 4.73
C TRP A 48 -4.69 12.09 4.19
N MET A 49 -4.51 11.45 3.05
CA MET A 49 -3.28 11.53 2.27
C MET A 49 -3.65 11.72 0.80
N GLN A 50 -3.11 12.77 0.21
CA GLN A 50 -3.21 13.04 -1.21
C GLN A 50 -1.99 12.46 -1.92
N VAL A 51 -2.22 11.58 -2.87
CA VAL A 51 -1.20 10.97 -3.73
C VAL A 51 -1.26 11.64 -5.10
N ARG A 52 -0.11 12.14 -5.55
CA ARG A 52 0.05 12.70 -6.90
C ARG A 52 0.50 11.61 -7.85
N VAL A 53 -0.23 11.44 -8.94
CA VAL A 53 0.02 10.39 -9.93
C VAL A 53 0.34 11.03 -11.27
N ALA A 54 1.43 10.58 -11.89
CA ALA A 54 1.87 11.09 -13.18
C ALA A 54 0.80 10.90 -14.27
N GLU A 55 0.68 11.87 -15.17
CA GLU A 55 -0.33 11.93 -16.23
C GLU A 55 -0.49 10.63 -17.04
N HIS A 56 0.61 9.92 -17.35
CA HIS A 56 0.55 8.67 -18.12
C HIS A 56 -0.17 7.51 -17.40
N PHE A 57 -0.25 7.56 -16.07
CA PHE A 57 -1.03 6.61 -15.25
C PHE A 57 -2.44 7.12 -14.93
N ALA A 58 -2.74 8.40 -15.20
CA ALA A 58 -4.00 9.03 -14.79
C ALA A 58 -5.24 8.37 -15.40
N ARG A 59 -5.10 7.75 -16.59
CA ARG A 59 -6.18 7.02 -17.27
C ARG A 59 -6.79 5.89 -16.42
N ASN A 60 -5.99 5.26 -15.55
CA ASN A 60 -6.42 4.11 -14.76
C ASN A 60 -6.82 4.50 -13.33
N LEU A 61 -6.66 5.76 -12.93
CA LEU A 61 -7.03 6.24 -11.59
C LEU A 61 -8.51 6.11 -11.22
N PRO A 62 -9.48 6.16 -12.15
CA PRO A 62 -10.87 5.86 -11.79
C PRO A 62 -11.08 4.46 -11.20
N ALA A 63 -10.17 3.52 -11.50
CA ALA A 63 -10.18 2.18 -10.91
C ALA A 63 -9.30 2.08 -9.64
N ALA A 64 -8.98 3.23 -9.01
CA ALA A 64 -8.22 3.23 -7.78
C ALA A 64 -8.96 2.47 -6.68
N SER A 65 -8.26 1.57 -5.98
CA SER A 65 -8.84 0.77 -4.89
C SER A 65 -8.09 0.88 -3.56
N GLY A 66 -6.89 1.45 -3.58
CA GLY A 66 -6.07 1.63 -2.39
C GLY A 66 -4.66 2.08 -2.72
N LEU A 67 -3.80 2.07 -1.72
CA LEU A 67 -2.42 2.53 -1.79
C LEU A 67 -1.48 1.54 -1.13
N TRP A 68 -0.27 1.45 -1.68
CA TRP A 68 0.88 0.87 -1.02
C TRP A 68 1.91 1.97 -0.74
N LEU A 69 2.42 2.03 0.50
CA LEU A 69 3.27 3.11 1.00
C LEU A 69 4.65 2.61 1.42
N GLU A 70 5.70 3.32 1.00
CA GLU A 70 7.06 3.13 1.52
C GLU A 70 7.25 4.03 2.74
N LEU A 71 7.39 3.42 3.91
CA LEU A 71 7.69 4.10 5.16
C LEU A 71 9.20 3.96 5.46
N PRO A 72 9.96 5.07 5.59
CA PRO A 72 11.37 5.00 5.90
C PRO A 72 11.62 4.32 7.25
N GLY A 73 12.39 3.23 7.26
CA GLY A 73 12.74 2.49 8.47
C GLY A 73 11.64 1.59 9.03
N GLU A 74 10.51 1.46 8.34
CA GLU A 74 9.38 0.65 8.76
C GLU A 74 8.94 -0.31 7.63
N SER A 75 8.09 -1.28 7.99
CA SER A 75 7.45 -2.13 6.98
C SER A 75 6.51 -1.28 6.12
N PRO A 76 6.41 -1.56 4.81
CA PRO A 76 5.45 -0.88 3.95
C PRO A 76 4.02 -1.02 4.46
N ALA A 77 3.24 0.05 4.36
CA ALA A 77 1.84 0.04 4.74
C ALA A 77 0.94 -0.14 3.51
N VAL A 78 -0.12 -0.92 3.66
CA VAL A 78 -1.18 -1.06 2.66
C VAL A 78 -2.42 -0.35 3.21
N LEU A 79 -2.92 0.62 2.45
CA LEU A 79 -4.12 1.37 2.75
C LEU A 79 -5.20 1.05 1.72
N ASP A 80 -6.03 0.07 2.04
CA ASP A 80 -7.21 -0.35 1.29
C ASP A 80 -8.40 -0.61 2.25
N GLU A 81 -9.50 -1.13 1.72
CA GLU A 81 -10.69 -1.48 2.49
C GLU A 81 -10.39 -2.41 3.69
N SER A 82 -9.44 -3.35 3.54
CA SER A 82 -9.06 -4.28 4.62
C SER A 82 -8.37 -3.59 5.79
N SER A 83 -7.72 -2.46 5.52
CA SER A 83 -7.10 -1.59 6.55
C SER A 83 -8.08 -0.57 7.16
N GLY A 84 -9.33 -0.52 6.69
CA GLY A 84 -10.30 0.53 7.02
C GLY A 84 -10.07 1.84 6.28
N ALA A 85 -9.23 1.82 5.24
CA ALA A 85 -8.99 2.96 4.38
C ALA A 85 -9.99 3.00 3.22
N SER A 86 -10.27 4.19 2.72
CA SER A 86 -11.21 4.42 1.63
C SER A 86 -10.75 5.58 0.77
N ILE A 87 -10.89 5.43 -0.54
CA ILE A 87 -10.68 6.55 -1.47
C ILE A 87 -11.87 7.49 -1.34
N VAL A 88 -11.59 8.74 -0.98
CA VAL A 88 -12.62 9.77 -0.79
C VAL A 88 -12.71 10.72 -1.98
N GLN A 89 -11.64 10.83 -2.78
CA GLN A 89 -11.59 11.72 -3.94
C GLN A 89 -10.61 11.22 -4.99
N VAL A 90 -11.01 11.30 -6.25
CA VAL A 90 -10.17 11.06 -7.42
C VAL A 90 -10.31 12.25 -8.36
N GLU A 91 -9.23 13.00 -8.56
CA GLU A 91 -9.15 14.11 -9.49
C GLU A 91 -8.36 13.68 -10.73
N THR A 92 -9.07 13.48 -11.85
CA THR A 92 -8.46 13.11 -13.12
C THR A 92 -8.02 14.31 -13.95
N ALA A 93 -8.43 15.53 -13.55
CA ALA A 93 -7.92 16.77 -14.14
C ALA A 93 -6.41 16.89 -13.84
N ILE A 94 -5.62 17.14 -14.88
CA ILE A 94 -4.17 17.24 -14.75
C ILE A 94 -3.81 18.64 -14.26
N GLU A 95 -3.12 18.72 -13.13
CA GLU A 95 -2.55 19.97 -12.65
C GLU A 95 -1.42 20.42 -13.60
N PRO A 96 -1.53 21.57 -14.30
CA PRO A 96 -0.57 21.99 -15.32
C PRO A 96 0.86 22.16 -14.83
N VAL A 97 1.09 22.56 -13.57
CA VAL A 97 2.45 22.80 -13.06
C VAL A 97 3.18 21.49 -12.78
N THR A 98 2.51 20.54 -12.10
CA THR A 98 3.14 19.27 -11.72
C THR A 98 2.93 18.15 -12.73
N ARG A 99 2.01 18.34 -13.70
CA ARG A 99 1.55 17.31 -14.65
C ARG A 99 1.09 16.02 -13.96
N THR A 100 0.30 16.19 -12.90
CA THR A 100 -0.21 15.08 -12.10
C THR A 100 -1.72 15.16 -11.93
N ALA A 101 -2.35 13.99 -11.90
CA ALA A 101 -3.66 13.78 -11.31
C ALA A 101 -3.51 13.51 -9.80
N SER A 102 -4.61 13.57 -9.04
CA SER A 102 -4.57 13.36 -7.58
C SER A 102 -5.60 12.32 -7.11
N VAL A 103 -5.23 11.56 -6.08
CA VAL A 103 -6.14 10.66 -5.36
C VAL A 103 -5.99 10.94 -3.87
N THR A 104 -7.11 11.18 -3.19
CA THR A 104 -7.13 11.37 -1.74
C THR A 104 -7.71 10.13 -1.08
N VAL A 105 -6.94 9.57 -0.15
CA VAL A 105 -7.32 8.41 0.66
C VAL A 105 -7.46 8.82 2.10
N GLU A 106 -8.56 8.40 2.71
CA GLU A 106 -8.80 8.47 4.13
C GLU A 106 -8.46 7.15 4.79
N TYR A 107 -7.78 7.17 5.93
CA TYR A 107 -7.36 5.97 6.65
C TYR A 107 -7.34 6.20 8.16
N PRO A 108 -7.48 5.14 8.98
CA PRO A 108 -7.33 5.25 10.42
C PRO A 108 -5.94 5.76 10.80
N SER A 109 -5.85 6.67 11.76
CA SER A 109 -4.59 7.29 12.21
C SER A 109 -3.55 6.29 12.73
N THR A 110 -3.98 5.07 13.06
CA THR A 110 -3.17 3.92 13.51
C THR A 110 -2.62 3.04 12.38
N ARG A 111 -3.03 3.27 11.11
CA ARG A 111 -2.73 2.39 9.97
C ARG A 111 -1.78 2.99 8.93
N GLY A 112 -1.39 4.26 9.07
CA GLY A 112 -0.55 4.94 8.10
C GLY A 112 0.46 5.88 8.76
N PRO A 113 1.04 6.81 7.98
CA PRO A 113 2.06 7.74 8.47
C PRO A 113 1.60 8.54 9.70
N THR A 114 2.50 8.67 10.67
CA THR A 114 2.25 9.48 11.88
C THR A 114 2.54 10.96 11.68
N LEU A 115 3.54 11.28 10.85
CA LEU A 115 3.98 12.66 10.64
C LEU A 115 3.13 13.35 9.57
N LEU A 116 2.34 14.34 9.98
CA LEU A 116 1.54 15.16 9.07
C LEU A 116 2.44 16.14 8.29
N GLY A 117 2.10 16.38 7.02
CA GLY A 117 2.87 17.26 6.14
C GLY A 117 4.11 16.62 5.49
N SER A 118 4.47 15.39 5.89
CA SER A 118 5.54 14.62 5.27
C SER A 118 5.14 14.07 3.90
N ARG A 119 6.16 13.73 3.10
CA ARG A 119 6.00 13.09 1.79
C ARG A 119 6.53 11.67 1.85
N TYR A 120 5.76 10.74 1.31
CA TYR A 120 6.10 9.32 1.25
C TYR A 120 5.95 8.82 -0.19
N PRO A 121 6.85 7.95 -0.67
CA PRO A 121 6.61 7.22 -1.91
C PRO A 121 5.37 6.35 -1.78
N ALA A 122 4.43 6.49 -2.72
CA ALA A 122 3.18 5.77 -2.74
C ALA A 122 2.94 5.16 -4.12
N ARG A 123 2.33 3.98 -4.16
CA ARG A 123 1.84 3.32 -5.36
C ARG A 123 0.33 3.17 -5.23
N VAL A 124 -0.41 3.65 -6.22
CA VAL A 124 -1.88 3.53 -6.26
C VAL A 124 -2.24 2.20 -6.93
N PHE A 125 -3.13 1.43 -6.33
CA PHE A 125 -3.70 0.26 -6.97
C PHE A 125 -4.73 0.71 -8.00
N THR A 126 -4.43 0.57 -9.30
CA THR A 126 -5.29 1.04 -10.39
C THR A 126 -5.95 -0.11 -11.17
N SER A 127 -5.92 -1.32 -10.63
CA SER A 127 -6.50 -2.50 -11.23
C SER A 127 -6.99 -3.47 -10.16
N ILE A 128 -7.93 -4.31 -10.55
CA ILE A 128 -8.42 -5.39 -9.69
C ILE A 128 -7.25 -6.38 -9.51
N PRO A 129 -6.92 -6.77 -8.26
CA PRO A 129 -5.95 -7.83 -8.01
C PRO A 129 -6.35 -9.10 -8.76
N GLN A 130 -5.50 -9.54 -9.67
CA GLN A 130 -5.67 -10.81 -10.36
C GLN A 130 -4.60 -11.77 -9.86
N PRO A 131 -4.96 -12.98 -9.40
CA PRO A 131 -3.97 -13.97 -9.02
C PRO A 131 -3.13 -14.31 -10.25
N ARG A 132 -1.82 -14.05 -10.14
CA ARG A 132 -0.82 -14.34 -11.18
C ARG A 132 0.33 -15.09 -10.53
N LEU A 133 0.98 -15.97 -11.29
CA LEU A 133 2.21 -16.60 -10.83
C LEU A 133 3.28 -15.52 -10.70
N ALA A 134 3.92 -15.44 -9.55
CA ALA A 134 4.95 -14.46 -9.28
C ALA A 134 6.09 -15.08 -8.47
N VAL A 135 7.28 -14.51 -8.65
CA VAL A 135 8.48 -14.83 -7.87
C VAL A 135 8.97 -13.59 -7.13
N PRO A 136 9.71 -13.74 -6.02
CA PRO A 136 10.36 -12.60 -5.38
C PRO A 136 11.31 -11.93 -6.38
N ARG A 137 11.35 -10.61 -6.41
CA ARG A 137 12.25 -9.84 -7.30
C ARG A 137 13.71 -10.22 -7.10
N SER A 138 14.10 -10.61 -5.88
CA SER A 138 15.46 -11.08 -5.56
C SER A 138 15.82 -12.44 -6.18
N ALA A 139 14.83 -13.20 -6.67
CA ALA A 139 15.06 -14.47 -7.36
C ALA A 139 15.45 -14.31 -8.84
N LEU A 140 15.22 -13.12 -9.41
CA LEU A 140 15.56 -12.82 -10.80
C LEU A 140 17.04 -12.44 -10.90
N VAL A 141 17.73 -13.09 -11.83
CA VAL A 141 19.13 -12.83 -12.14
C VAL A 141 19.24 -12.44 -13.62
N ASP A 142 19.99 -11.38 -13.91
CA ASP A 142 20.38 -11.08 -15.28
C ASP A 142 21.56 -11.98 -15.66
N ASP A 143 21.38 -12.78 -16.71
CA ASP A 143 22.41 -13.64 -17.24
C ASP A 143 22.54 -13.49 -18.75
N GLY A 144 23.48 -12.62 -19.15
CA GLY A 144 23.73 -12.28 -20.54
C GLY A 144 22.56 -11.53 -21.19
N GLY A 145 21.93 -10.61 -20.44
CA GLY A 145 20.78 -9.83 -20.92
C GLY A 145 19.45 -10.60 -20.96
N ARG A 146 19.42 -11.83 -20.41
CA ARG A 146 18.19 -12.61 -20.23
C ARG A 146 17.88 -12.71 -18.75
N GLN A 147 16.61 -12.48 -18.41
CA GLN A 147 16.11 -12.73 -17.06
C GLN A 147 15.97 -14.23 -16.83
N VAL A 148 16.61 -14.71 -15.76
CA VAL A 148 16.59 -16.12 -15.36
C VAL A 148 16.26 -16.28 -13.89
N VAL A 149 15.73 -17.46 -13.56
CA VAL A 149 15.63 -17.95 -12.18
C VAL A 149 16.32 -19.30 -12.05
N TYR A 150 16.66 -19.66 -10.83
CA TYR A 150 17.17 -20.99 -10.48
C TYR A 150 16.08 -21.76 -9.75
N VAL A 151 15.54 -22.80 -10.41
CA VAL A 151 14.48 -23.66 -9.88
C VAL A 151 15.12 -24.88 -9.23
N GLN A 152 14.77 -25.18 -7.98
CA GLN A 152 15.24 -26.38 -7.31
C GLN A 152 14.50 -27.61 -7.87
N THR A 153 15.24 -28.52 -8.51
CA THR A 153 14.68 -29.72 -9.14
C THR A 153 14.72 -30.94 -8.21
N SER A 154 15.72 -31.03 -7.34
CA SER A 154 15.86 -32.09 -6.33
C SER A 154 16.95 -31.70 -5.33
N GLY A 155 16.84 -32.05 -4.04
CA GLY A 155 17.92 -31.86 -3.06
C GLY A 155 18.63 -30.51 -3.16
N GLU A 156 19.93 -30.51 -3.48
CA GLU A 156 20.76 -29.32 -3.70
C GLU A 156 21.00 -29.01 -5.20
N THR A 157 20.16 -29.55 -6.07
CA THR A 157 20.24 -29.40 -7.53
C THR A 157 19.31 -28.30 -8.01
N PHE A 158 19.84 -27.40 -8.83
CA PHE A 158 19.13 -26.25 -9.36
C PHE A 158 19.22 -26.22 -10.89
N ALA A 159 18.10 -25.96 -11.56
CA ALA A 159 18.03 -25.76 -12.99
C ALA A 159 17.88 -24.28 -13.32
N ARG A 160 18.76 -23.76 -14.18
CA ARG A 160 18.63 -22.43 -14.75
C ARG A 160 17.46 -22.41 -15.74
N ARG A 161 16.50 -21.50 -15.53
CA ARG A 161 15.38 -21.30 -16.45
C ARG A 161 15.25 -19.85 -16.86
N VAL A 162 15.14 -19.62 -18.17
CA VAL A 162 14.78 -18.32 -18.73
C VAL A 162 13.31 -18.06 -18.43
N VAL A 163 13.00 -16.85 -17.97
CA VAL A 163 11.63 -16.46 -17.65
C VAL A 163 11.18 -15.27 -18.49
N GLU A 164 9.91 -15.29 -18.86
CA GLU A 164 9.23 -14.11 -19.38
C GLU A 164 8.52 -13.43 -18.22
N THR A 165 8.97 -12.22 -17.86
CA THR A 165 8.41 -11.45 -16.75
C THR A 165 7.31 -10.52 -17.23
N GLY A 166 6.38 -10.21 -16.33
CA GLY A 166 5.30 -9.26 -16.55
C GLY A 166 5.36 -8.07 -15.60
N MET A 167 4.23 -7.76 -14.98
CA MET A 167 4.10 -6.66 -14.04
C MET A 167 4.96 -6.87 -12.80
N ILE A 168 5.47 -5.76 -12.26
CA ILE A 168 6.16 -5.72 -10.97
C ILE A 168 5.17 -5.17 -9.95
N ASP A 169 4.95 -5.92 -8.88
CA ASP A 169 4.07 -5.53 -7.77
C ASP A 169 4.83 -5.61 -6.44
N GLY A 170 5.29 -4.45 -5.97
CA GLY A 170 6.12 -4.33 -4.78
C GLY A 170 7.40 -5.18 -4.86
N ARG A 171 7.46 -6.25 -4.07
CA ARG A 171 8.61 -7.19 -4.02
C ARG A 171 8.45 -8.38 -4.95
N TRP A 172 7.33 -8.49 -5.66
CA TRP A 172 6.99 -9.61 -6.51
C TRP A 172 7.08 -9.21 -7.98
N VAL A 173 7.47 -10.16 -8.82
CA VAL A 173 7.47 -9.99 -10.28
C VAL A 173 6.65 -11.11 -10.88
N GLU A 174 5.67 -10.74 -11.69
CA GLU A 174 4.86 -11.68 -12.46
C GLU A 174 5.75 -12.51 -13.39
N VAL A 175 5.54 -13.83 -13.39
CA VAL A 175 6.16 -14.76 -14.34
C VAL A 175 5.09 -15.28 -15.28
N ARG A 176 5.20 -14.92 -16.56
CA ARG A 176 4.30 -15.34 -17.63
C ARG A 176 4.69 -16.70 -18.20
N ARG A 177 5.99 -17.00 -18.24
CA ARG A 177 6.56 -18.28 -18.70
C ARG A 177 7.86 -18.61 -17.97
N GLY A 178 8.19 -19.90 -17.88
CA GLY A 178 9.49 -20.41 -17.40
C GLY A 178 9.45 -21.03 -15.99
N VAL A 179 8.40 -20.78 -15.21
CA VAL A 179 8.16 -21.36 -13.89
C VAL A 179 6.70 -21.81 -13.81
N ASN A 180 6.45 -22.90 -13.09
CA ASN A 180 5.12 -23.41 -12.79
C ASN A 180 4.76 -23.17 -11.32
N SER A 181 3.46 -23.12 -11.03
CA SER A 181 2.98 -23.06 -9.65
C SER A 181 3.49 -24.25 -8.83
N GLY A 182 3.92 -23.99 -7.59
CA GLY A 182 4.47 -25.00 -6.68
C GLY A 182 5.97 -25.26 -6.82
N GLU A 183 6.64 -24.74 -7.85
CA GLU A 183 8.09 -24.85 -7.99
C GLU A 183 8.82 -23.92 -7.02
N ARG A 184 9.93 -24.42 -6.44
CA ARG A 184 10.76 -23.63 -5.52
C ARG A 184 11.86 -22.91 -6.30
N VAL A 185 11.91 -21.59 -6.15
CA VAL A 185 12.96 -20.74 -6.74
C VAL A 185 13.90 -20.22 -5.68
N VAL A 186 15.17 -20.05 -6.03
CA VAL A 186 16.16 -19.45 -5.14
C VAL A 186 15.87 -17.96 -5.00
N SER A 187 15.42 -17.52 -3.83
CA SER A 187 15.08 -16.11 -3.54
C SER A 187 16.21 -15.32 -2.89
N GLU A 188 17.22 -16.00 -2.33
CA GLU A 188 18.40 -15.41 -1.71
C GLU A 188 19.65 -16.11 -2.23
N GLY A 189 20.70 -15.35 -2.55
CA GLY A 189 21.94 -15.92 -3.07
C GLY A 189 21.85 -16.51 -4.48
N ALA A 190 20.81 -16.19 -5.26
CA ALA A 190 20.65 -16.66 -6.64
C ALA A 190 21.87 -16.37 -7.54
N TYR A 191 22.58 -15.27 -7.27
CA TYR A 191 23.85 -14.94 -7.93
C TYR A 191 24.96 -15.96 -7.64
N TYR A 192 25.06 -16.49 -6.42
CA TYR A 192 26.05 -17.52 -6.08
C TYR A 192 25.74 -18.85 -6.76
N VAL A 193 24.45 -19.19 -6.89
CA VAL A 193 24.01 -20.36 -7.67
C VAL A 193 24.38 -20.19 -9.14
N ARG A 194 24.24 -18.99 -9.71
CA ARG A 194 24.75 -18.69 -11.06
C ARG A 194 26.25 -18.93 -11.19
N LEU A 195 27.04 -18.44 -10.24
CA LEU A 195 28.50 -18.62 -10.28
C LEU A 195 28.89 -20.11 -10.21
N ALA A 196 28.24 -20.88 -9.33
CA ALA A 196 28.46 -22.32 -9.23
C ALA A 196 28.06 -23.05 -10.53
N ALA A 197 26.95 -22.66 -11.16
CA ALA A 197 26.51 -23.21 -12.44
C ALA A 197 27.43 -22.83 -13.61
N ALA A 198 28.02 -21.63 -13.60
CA ALA A 198 28.94 -21.17 -14.64
C ALA A 198 30.34 -21.81 -14.55
N GLY A 199 30.73 -22.29 -13.36
CA GLY A 199 31.99 -23.01 -13.15
C GLY A 199 31.94 -24.50 -13.50
N GLY A 200 30.82 -24.99 -14.06
CA GLY A 200 30.55 -26.42 -14.27
C GLY A 200 30.69 -26.92 -15.70
N ASP A 201 31.24 -26.14 -16.64
CA ASP A 201 31.57 -26.66 -17.97
C ASP A 201 32.94 -27.39 -17.93
N ASP A 202 32.84 -28.72 -18.08
CA ASP A 202 33.85 -29.65 -18.60
C ASP A 202 35.06 -30.01 -17.71
N ILE A 203 34.87 -30.92 -16.74
CA ILE A 203 35.90 -31.96 -16.50
C ILE A 203 35.64 -33.05 -17.54
N GLY A 204 36.13 -32.79 -18.75
CA GLY A 204 36.13 -33.74 -19.84
C GLY A 204 36.79 -35.05 -19.42
N HIS A 205 36.12 -36.17 -19.70
CA HIS A 205 36.76 -37.47 -19.73
C HIS A 205 37.85 -37.45 -20.80
N GLY A 206 39.11 -37.39 -20.37
CA GLY A 206 40.28 -37.73 -21.19
C GLY A 206 40.91 -39.01 -20.66
N HIS A 207 40.62 -40.15 -21.29
CA HIS A 207 41.43 -41.35 -21.14
C HIS A 207 42.76 -41.22 -21.89
N ALA A 208 43.81 -41.74 -21.24
CA ALA A 208 45.09 -42.28 -21.75
C ALA A 208 46.09 -41.33 -22.46
N HIS A 209 47.31 -41.25 -21.90
CA HIS A 209 48.44 -42.12 -22.25
C HIS A 209 49.32 -42.36 -21.01
#